data_AF-F5P220-F1
#
_entry.id   AF-F5P220-F1
#
_cell.length_a   1.000
_cell.length_b   1.000
_cell.length_c   1.000
_cell.angle_alpha   90.00
_cell.angle_beta   90.00
_cell.angle_gamma   90.00
#
_symmetry.space_group_name_H-M   'P 1'
#
loop_
_entity.id
_entity.type
_entity.pdbx_description
1 polymer ?
#
loop_
_entity_poly.entity_id
_entity_poly.type
_entity_poly.pdbx_seq_one_letter_code
_entity_poly.pdbx_strand_id
1 'polypeptide(L)' 'MSRLKTYGYSISGVETDDGYKALVRAFQLHFRQKNYDGIMDAETAAILYALLEKYFPGK' A
#
# COMPACT_ATOMS: atom_id res chain seq x y z
N MET A 1 -4.27 12.43 2.38
CA MET A 1 -3.84 11.75 1.13
C MET A 1 -3.38 10.34 1.48
N SER A 2 -3.62 9.32 0.65
CA SER A 2 -3.24 7.94 0.99
C SER A 2 -1.72 7.73 0.93
N ARG A 3 -1.16 6.98 1.88
CA ARG A 3 0.28 6.68 1.97
C ARG A 3 0.82 5.92 0.76
N LEU A 4 -0.01 5.07 0.17
CA LEU A 4 0.30 4.36 -1.07
C LEU A 4 0.53 5.32 -2.24
N LYS A 5 -0.26 6.42 -2.32
CA LYS A 5 -0.03 7.48 -3.30
C LYS A 5 1.30 8.18 -3.07
N THR A 6 1.64 8.48 -1.82
CA THR A 6 2.94 9.10 -1.47
C THR A 6 4.11 8.23 -1.91
N TYR A 7 3.98 6.90 -1.75
CA TYR A 7 4.99 5.95 -2.20
C TYR A 7 5.07 5.84 -3.74
N GLY A 8 3.97 6.11 -4.45
CA GLY A 8 3.94 6.18 -5.92
C GLY A 8 2.87 5.31 -6.60
N TYR A 9 2.00 4.64 -5.85
CA TYR A 9 0.90 3.89 -6.44
C TYR A 9 -0.21 4.81 -6.96
N SER A 10 -0.77 4.47 -8.12
CA SER A 10 -2.00 5.09 -8.59
C SER A 10 -3.17 4.76 -7.67
N ILE A 11 -4.00 5.75 -7.36
CA ILE A 11 -5.23 5.59 -6.58
C ILE A 11 -6.48 5.61 -7.47
N SER A 12 -6.31 5.46 -8.79
CA SER A 12 -7.44 5.37 -9.73
C SER A 12 -8.30 4.16 -9.39
N GLY A 13 -9.61 4.37 -9.25
CA GLY A 13 -10.57 3.31 -8.95
C GLY A 13 -10.61 2.89 -7.48
N VAL A 14 -9.86 3.54 -6.57
CA VAL A 14 -9.87 3.24 -5.13
C VAL A 14 -11.23 3.53 -4.45
N GLU A 15 -12.11 4.24 -5.15
CA GLU A 15 -13.47 4.60 -4.71
C GLU A 15 -14.35 3.37 -4.48
N THR A 16 -14.01 2.21 -5.07
CA THR A 16 -14.70 0.94 -4.87
C THR A 16 -13.91 0.01 -3.95
N ASP A 17 -14.60 -0.84 -3.20
CA ASP A 17 -13.97 -1.85 -2.34
C ASP A 17 -13.01 -2.76 -3.12
N ASP A 18 -13.42 -3.19 -4.32
CA ASP A 18 -12.58 -4.00 -5.20
C ASP A 18 -11.33 -3.25 -5.68
N GLY A 19 -11.45 -1.96 -5.99
CA GLY A 19 -10.33 -1.14 -6.40
C GLY A 19 -9.34 -0.88 -5.26
N TYR A 20 -9.85 -0.62 -4.05
CA TYR A 20 -9.02 -0.53 -2.86
C TYR A 20 -8.29 -1.87 -2.58
N LYS A 21 -9.01 -2.99 -2.64
CA LYS A 21 -8.43 -4.32 -2.43
C LYS A 21 -7.35 -4.64 -3.48
N ALA A 22 -7.60 -4.30 -4.75
CA ALA A 22 -6.63 -4.48 -5.82
C ALA A 22 -5.37 -3.62 -5.61
N LEU A 23 -5.53 -2.38 -5.15
CA LEU A 23 -4.43 -1.48 -4.82
C LEU A 23 -3.57 -2.03 -3.68
N VAL A 24 -4.18 -2.48 -2.59
CA VAL A 24 -3.46 -3.08 -1.45
C VAL A 24 -2.76 -4.37 -1.87
N ARG A 25 -3.45 -5.21 -2.66
CA ARG A 25 -2.89 -6.45 -3.20
C ARG A 25 -1.66 -6.20 -4.07
N ALA A 26 -1.69 -5.18 -4.93
CA ALA A 26 -0.54 -4.80 -5.74
C ALA A 26 0.67 -4.42 -4.88
N PHE A 27 0.43 -3.70 -3.78
CA PHE A 27 1.48 -3.38 -2.81
C PHE A 27 2.04 -4.63 -2.12
N GLN A 28 1.17 -5.52 -1.63
CA GLN A 28 1.56 -6.77 -0.99
C GLN A 28 2.35 -7.68 -1.94
N LEU A 29 1.99 -7.76 -3.22
CA LEU A 29 2.75 -8.54 -4.21
C LEU A 29 4.20 -8.05 -4.39
N HIS A 30 4.48 -6.77 -4.11
CA HIS A 30 5.84 -6.25 -4.16
C HIS A 30 6.60 -6.42 -2.84
N PHE A 31 5.94 -6.22 -1.69
CA PHE A 31 6.63 -6.07 -0.41
C PHE A 31 6.24 -7.08 0.68
N ARG A 32 5.18 -7.87 0.48
CA ARG A 32 4.68 -8.91 1.40
C ARG A 32 4.12 -10.11 0.64
N GLN A 33 4.92 -10.71 -0.23
CA GLN A 33 4.50 -11.81 -1.12
C GLN A 33 3.93 -13.03 -0.39
N LYS A 34 4.22 -13.20 0.91
CA LYS A 34 3.67 -14.28 1.73
C LYS A 34 2.17 -14.15 2.00
N ASN A 35 1.61 -12.93 1.97
CA ASN A 35 0.17 -12.69 2.09
C ASN A 35 -0.25 -11.46 1.25
N TYR A 36 -1.03 -11.73 0.21
CA TYR A 36 -1.52 -10.74 -0.77
C TYR A 36 -3.07 -10.73 -0.89
N ASP A 37 -3.76 -10.97 0.22
CA ASP A 37 -5.22 -10.97 0.33
C ASP A 37 -5.91 -9.64 -0.05
N GLY A 38 -5.14 -8.56 -0.20
CA GLY A 38 -5.63 -7.21 -0.47
C GLY A 38 -6.17 -6.49 0.76
N ILE A 39 -5.88 -6.99 1.96
CA ILE A 39 -6.32 -6.40 3.23
C ILE A 39 -5.21 -5.50 3.79
N MET A 40 -5.57 -4.28 4.16
CA MET A 40 -4.67 -3.36 4.84
C MET A 40 -4.55 -3.71 6.34
N ASP A 41 -3.87 -4.82 6.62
CA ASP A 41 -3.58 -5.25 7.99
C ASP A 41 -2.39 -4.49 8.60
N ALA A 42 -2.14 -4.74 9.90
CA ALA A 42 -1.09 -4.04 10.65
C ALA A 42 0.31 -4.24 10.05
N GLU A 43 0.61 -5.42 9.52
CA GLU A 43 1.92 -5.71 8.91
C GLU A 43 2.07 -4.99 7.56
N THR A 44 1.03 -5.04 6.72
CA THR A 44 1.00 -4.31 5.43
C THR A 44 1.17 -2.81 5.65
N ALA A 45 0.51 -2.25 6.68
CA ALA A 45 0.69 -0.88 7.08
C ALA A 45 2.14 -0.64 7.56
N ALA A 46 2.67 -1.43 8.50
CA ALA A 46 4.02 -1.25 9.02
C ALA A 46 5.10 -1.24 7.92
N ILE A 47 4.99 -2.14 6.93
CA ILE A 47 5.90 -2.17 5.78
C ILE A 47 5.79 -0.88 4.97
N LEU A 48 4.57 -0.39 4.71
CA LEU A 48 4.36 0.86 3.97
C LEU A 48 4.98 2.06 4.71
N TYR A 49 4.81 2.15 6.04
CA TYR A 49 5.42 3.22 6.83
C TYR A 49 6.94 3.14 6.81
N ALA A 50 7.53 1.96 7.04
CA ALA A 50 8.97 1.77 7.00
C ALA A 50 9.57 2.15 5.63
N LEU A 51 8.86 1.86 4.54
CA LEU A 51 9.26 2.27 3.19
C LEU A 51 9.19 3.79 3.02
N LEU A 52 8.14 4.45 3.52
CA LEU A 52 8.03 5.91 3.46
C LEU A 52 9.13 6.60 4.28
N GLU A 53 9.41 6.12 5.49
CA GLU A 53 10.50 6.63 6.32
C GLU A 53 11.86 6.47 5.64
N LYS A 54 12.09 5.33 4.98
CA LYS A 54 13.35 5.03 4.30
C LYS A 54 13.57 5.86 3.03
N TYR A 55 12.55 6.03 2.20
CA TYR A 55 12.71 6.59 0.85
C TYR A 55 12.16 8.01 0.69
N PHE A 56 11.30 8.46 1.60
CA PHE A 56 10.68 9.77 1.57
C PHE A 56 10.72 10.46 2.95
N PRO A 57 11.89 10.53 3.61
CA PRO A 57 11.99 11.19 4.91
C PRO A 57 11.55 12.65 4.80
N GLY A 58 10.65 13.08 5.69
CA GLY A 58 10.14 14.46 5.75
C GLY A 58 8.99 14.80 4.79
N LYS A 59 8.41 13.81 4.11
CA LYS A 59 7.11 13.95 3.43
C LYS A 59 5.93 13.49 4.30
#